data_AF-A0A2G1W817-F1
#
_entry.id   AF-A0A2G1W817-F1
#
_cell.length_a   1.000
_cell.length_b   1.000
_cell.length_c   1.000
_cell.angle_alpha   90.00
_cell.angle_beta   90.00
_cell.angle_gamma   90.00
#
_symmetry.space_group_name_H-M   'P 1'
#
loop_
_entity.id
_entity.type
_entity.pdbx_description
1 polymer ?
#
loop_
_entity_poly.entity_id
_entity_poly.type
_entity_poly.pdbx_seq_one_letter_code
_entity_poly.pdbx_strand_id
1 'polypeptide(L)'
;MIFNDKQIPATIHEAAELLAAGMTDRERKQLLAGDQTDFHFGIGSEIRDRWIHADGSRILQDLQRTYTGIHEDQVSELIINEAKAIVAGSTD
;
A
#
# COMPACT_ATOMS: atom_id res chain seq x y z
N MET A 1 3.35 12.46 -1.04
CA MET A 1 3.99 11.38 -0.26
C MET A 1 5.51 11.44 -0.32
N ILE A 2 6.22 11.01 0.73
CA ILE A 2 7.67 10.76 0.66
C ILE A 2 7.89 9.30 1.08
N PHE A 3 8.13 8.42 0.13
CA PHE A 3 8.60 7.07 0.41
C PHE A 3 10.12 7.08 0.64
N ASN A 4 10.60 6.35 1.63
CA ASN A 4 12.01 6.09 1.81
C ASN A 4 12.41 4.93 0.87
N ASP A 5 13.16 5.23 -0.20
CA ASP A 5 13.53 4.28 -1.26
C ASP A 5 14.37 3.08 -0.79
N LYS A 6 14.86 3.10 0.46
CA LYS A 6 15.63 2.00 1.05
C LYS A 6 14.79 1.03 1.86
N GLN A 7 13.52 1.33 2.10
CA GLN A 7 12.65 0.52 2.96
C GLN A 7 11.70 -0.33 2.12
N ILE A 8 11.98 -1.64 2.07
CA ILE A 8 11.13 -2.63 1.42
C ILE A 8 10.33 -3.35 2.52
N PRO A 9 9.01 -3.16 2.61
CA PRO A 9 8.19 -3.85 3.60
C PRO A 9 8.11 -5.35 3.31
N ALA A 10 7.97 -6.15 4.37
CA ALA A 10 7.88 -7.60 4.26
C ALA A 10 6.44 -8.12 4.24
N THR A 11 5.49 -7.35 4.78
CA THR A 11 4.08 -7.73 4.91
C THR A 11 3.14 -6.63 4.41
N ILE A 12 1.87 -6.97 4.16
CA ILE A 12 0.84 -5.97 3.83
C ILE A 12 0.73 -4.93 4.96
N HIS A 13 0.75 -5.37 6.22
CA HIS A 13 0.63 -4.50 7.38
C HIS A 13 1.76 -3.45 7.44
N GLU A 14 3.01 -3.89 7.32
CA GLU A 14 4.17 -2.98 7.29
C GLU A 14 4.09 -2.00 6.11
N ALA A 15 3.68 -2.47 4.94
CA ALA A 15 3.48 -1.60 3.79
C ALA A 15 2.38 -0.57 4.03
N ALA A 16 1.29 -0.97 4.67
CA ALA A 16 0.17 -0.10 5.01
C ALA A 16 0.55 0.96 6.05
N GLU A 17 1.33 0.61 7.06
CA GLU A 17 1.86 1.56 8.05
C GLU A 17 2.81 2.58 7.40
N LEU A 18 3.73 2.14 6.54
CA LEU A 18 4.64 3.04 5.81
C LEU A 18 3.89 3.97 4.88
N LEU A 19 2.91 3.42 4.16
CA LEU A 19 2.03 4.17 3.27
C LEU A 19 1.26 5.22 4.08
N ALA A 20 0.61 4.82 5.17
CA ALA A 20 -0.13 5.74 6.04
C ALA A 20 0.78 6.80 6.65
N ALA A 21 1.98 6.46 7.15
CA ALA A 21 2.92 7.41 7.74
C ALA A 21 3.44 8.44 6.71
N GLY A 22 3.63 8.03 5.45
CA GLY A 22 4.11 8.89 4.37
C GLY A 22 3.06 9.82 3.76
N MET A 23 1.77 9.63 4.07
CA MET A 23 0.68 10.45 3.54
C MET A 23 0.59 11.83 4.18
N THR A 24 0.37 12.82 3.31
CA THR A 24 -0.10 14.16 3.68
C THR A 24 -1.56 14.13 4.13
N ASP A 25 -2.00 15.16 4.86
CA ASP A 25 -3.40 15.32 5.28
C ASP A 25 -4.38 15.29 4.11
N ARG A 26 -3.98 15.82 2.95
CA ARG A 26 -4.79 15.78 1.73
C ARG A 26 -4.96 14.35 1.22
N GLU A 27 -3.89 13.58 1.13
CA GLU A 27 -3.91 12.19 0.68
C GLU A 27 -4.73 11.32 1.66
N ARG A 28 -4.59 11.53 2.98
CA ARG A 28 -5.40 10.87 4.01
C ARG A 28 -6.89 11.14 3.81
N LYS A 29 -7.27 12.41 3.60
CA LYS A 29 -8.67 12.79 3.35
C LYS A 29 -9.21 12.16 2.07
N GLN A 30 -8.41 12.11 1.00
CA GLN A 30 -8.80 11.47 -0.26
C GLN A 30 -9.00 9.95 -0.10
N LEU A 31 -8.10 9.29 0.63
CA LEU A 31 -8.21 7.85 0.93
C LEU A 31 -9.49 7.53 1.71
N LEU A 32 -9.82 8.37 2.70
CA LEU A 32 -11.05 8.23 3.50
C LEU A 32 -12.31 8.53 2.69
N ALA A 33 -12.27 9.53 1.80
CA ALA A 33 -13.40 9.94 0.95
C ALA A 33 -13.84 8.86 -0.04
N GLY A 34 -13.04 7.81 -0.25
CA GLY A 34 -13.45 6.62 -1.01
C GLY A 34 -13.26 6.75 -2.52
N ASP A 35 -12.50 7.73 -2.99
CA ASP A 35 -12.09 7.82 -4.39
C ASP A 35 -10.96 6.82 -4.70
N GLN A 36 -11.27 5.53 -4.53
CA GLN A 36 -10.29 4.45 -4.60
C GLN A 36 -9.69 4.28 -6.00
N THR A 37 -10.44 4.60 -7.05
CA THR A 37 -9.98 4.43 -8.43
C THR A 37 -8.79 5.33 -8.71
N ASP A 38 -8.91 6.63 -8.44
CA ASP A 38 -7.81 7.59 -8.66
C ASP A 38 -6.63 7.34 -7.71
N PHE A 39 -6.93 6.90 -6.48
CA PHE A 39 -5.90 6.53 -5.51
C PHE A 39 -5.12 5.28 -5.95
N HIS A 40 -5.80 4.28 -6.48
CA HIS A 40 -5.20 3.04 -6.95
C HIS A 40 -4.33 3.25 -8.19
N PHE A 41 -4.74 4.10 -9.14
CA PHE A 41 -3.90 4.38 -10.31
C PHE A 41 -2.62 5.18 -9.96
N GLY A 42 -2.70 6.17 -9.07
CA GLY A 42 -1.53 6.93 -8.64
C GLY A 42 -0.67 6.16 -7.64
N ILE A 43 -1.20 6.00 -6.43
CA ILE A 43 -0.47 5.43 -5.29
C ILE A 43 -0.28 3.93 -5.45
N GLY A 44 -1.25 3.22 -6.03
CA GLY A 44 -1.09 1.81 -6.35
C GLY A 44 0.04 1.55 -7.36
N SER A 45 0.31 2.48 -8.30
CA SER A 45 1.48 2.37 -9.18
C SER A 45 2.78 2.53 -8.41
N GLU A 46 2.86 3.52 -7.52
CA GLU A 46 4.07 3.70 -6.69
C GLU A 46 4.33 2.49 -5.77
N ILE A 47 3.27 1.90 -5.20
CA ILE A 47 3.38 0.68 -4.39
C ILE A 47 3.91 -0.48 -5.23
N ARG A 48 3.41 -0.65 -6.46
CA ARG A 48 3.89 -1.69 -7.37
C ARG A 48 5.36 -1.51 -7.67
N ASP A 49 5.75 -0.34 -8.13
CA ASP A 49 7.12 -0.06 -8.57
C ASP A 49 8.14 -0.18 -7.41
N ARG A 50 7.79 0.33 -6.22
CA ARG A 50 8.75 0.43 -5.10
C ARG A 50 8.77 -0.80 -4.20
N TRP A 51 7.67 -1.52 -4.05
CA TRP A 51 7.58 -2.59 -3.05
C TRP A 51 7.23 -3.94 -3.64
N ILE A 52 6.43 -4.02 -4.70
CA ILE A 52 6.01 -5.30 -5.29
C ILE A 52 7.02 -5.77 -6.34
N HIS A 53 7.45 -4.88 -7.23
CA HIS A 53 8.45 -5.13 -8.28
C HIS A 53 9.89 -4.94 -7.82
N ALA A 54 10.11 -4.44 -6.61
CA ALA A 54 11.45 -4.31 -6.07
C ALA A 54 12.15 -5.66 -5.98
N ASP A 55 13.45 -5.68 -6.30
CA ASP A 55 14.26 -6.87 -6.14
C ASP A 55 14.25 -7.32 -4.68
N GLY A 56 13.96 -8.61 -4.46
CA GLY A 56 13.78 -9.17 -3.12
C GLY A 56 12.45 -8.82 -2.44
N SER A 57 11.42 -8.35 -3.17
CA SER A 57 10.08 -8.14 -2.60
C SER A 57 9.57 -9.39 -1.89
N ARG A 58 9.35 -9.25 -0.58
CA ARG A 58 8.83 -10.34 0.27
C ARG A 58 7.32 -10.40 0.29
N ILE A 59 6.64 -9.26 0.09
CA ILE A 59 5.18 -9.18 0.10
C ILE A 59 4.57 -10.08 -0.98
N LEU A 60 5.03 -9.95 -2.22
CA LEU A 60 4.49 -10.75 -3.31
C LEU A 60 4.79 -12.25 -3.10
N GLN A 61 6.00 -12.58 -2.65
CA GLN A 61 6.40 -13.96 -2.37
C GLN A 61 5.57 -14.61 -1.26
N ASP A 62 5.28 -13.87 -0.19
CA ASP A 62 4.47 -14.34 0.92
C ASP A 62 3.00 -14.53 0.51
N LEU A 63 2.45 -13.58 -0.24
CA LEU A 63 1.08 -13.66 -0.73
C LEU A 63 0.90 -14.76 -1.77
N GLN A 64 1.88 -15.01 -2.65
CA GLN A 64 1.81 -16.11 -3.61
C GLN A 64 1.80 -17.49 -2.95
N ARG A 65 2.31 -17.63 -1.72
CA ARG A 65 2.19 -18.88 -0.94
C ARG A 65 0.78 -19.10 -0.40
N THR A 66 0.05 -18.02 -0.16
CA THR A 66 -1.29 -18.03 0.45
C THR A 66 -2.39 -17.98 -0.60
N TYR A 67 -2.18 -17.23 -1.67
CA TYR A 67 -3.14 -16.95 -2.74
C TYR A 67 -2.55 -17.37 -4.09
N THR A 68 -3.02 -18.49 -4.62
CA THR A 68 -2.62 -18.96 -5.94
C THR A 68 -3.08 -17.97 -7.02
N GLY A 69 -2.11 -17.37 -7.74
CA GLY A 69 -2.39 -16.49 -8.87
C GLY A 69 -2.77 -15.05 -8.51
N ILE A 70 -2.45 -14.57 -7.30
CA ILE A 70 -2.67 -13.17 -6.93
C ILE A 70 -1.93 -12.22 -7.89
N HIS A 71 -2.67 -11.25 -8.42
CA HIS A 71 -2.14 -10.19 -9.28
C HIS A 71 -1.60 -9.03 -8.43
N GLU A 72 -0.62 -8.32 -8.94
CA GLU A 72 0.07 -7.23 -8.23
C GLU A 72 -0.86 -6.05 -7.91
N ASP A 73 -1.85 -5.81 -8.76
CA ASP A 73 -2.93 -4.84 -8.49
C ASP A 73 -3.76 -5.24 -7.28
N GLN A 74 -4.02 -6.54 -7.09
CA GLN A 74 -4.74 -7.01 -5.92
C GLN A 74 -3.87 -6.84 -4.66
N VAL A 75 -2.56 -7.03 -4.78
CA VAL A 75 -1.62 -6.77 -3.68
C VAL A 75 -1.63 -5.28 -3.30
N SER A 76 -1.57 -4.36 -4.26
CA SER A 76 -1.59 -2.93 -3.97
C SER A 76 -2.95 -2.47 -3.42
N GLU A 77 -4.07 -3.04 -3.88
CA GLU A 77 -5.39 -2.81 -3.28
C GLU A 77 -5.46 -3.26 -1.81
N LEU A 78 -4.90 -4.43 -1.48
CA LEU A 78 -4.86 -4.90 -0.09
C LEU A 78 -4.10 -3.92 0.81
N ILE A 79 -2.94 -3.44 0.35
CA ILE A 79 -2.14 -2.43 1.07
C ILE A 79 -2.93 -1.13 1.25
N ILE A 80 -3.59 -0.63 0.20
CA ILE A 80 -4.39 0.61 0.26
C ILE A 80 -5.58 0.46 1.22
N ASN A 81 -6.27 -0.69 1.18
CA ASN A 81 -7.41 -0.96 2.06
C ASN A 81 -6.99 -1.05 3.53
N GLU A 82 -5.86 -1.68 3.81
CA GLU A 82 -5.32 -1.75 5.18
C GLU A 82 -4.82 -0.37 5.66
N ALA A 83 -4.16 0.39 4.79
CA ALA A 83 -3.76 1.77 5.11
C ALA A 83 -4.97 2.66 5.40
N LYS A 84 -6.08 2.47 4.68
CA LYS A 84 -7.34 3.17 4.95
C LYS A 84 -7.86 2.87 6.35
N ALA A 85 -7.81 1.61 6.79
CA ALA A 85 -8.21 1.22 8.14
C ALA A 85 -7.32 1.88 9.20
N ILE A 86 -5.99 1.90 9.00
CA ILE A 86 -5.03 2.58 9.89
C ILE A 86 -5.35 4.08 9.99
N VAL A 87 -5.55 4.76 8.85
CA VAL A 87 -5.86 6.19 8.82
C VAL A 87 -7.19 6.50 9.49
N ALA A 88 -8.22 5.67 9.27
CA ALA A 88 -9.54 5.82 9.90
C ALA A 88 -9.52 5.56 11.42
N GLY A 89 -8.63 4.69 11.90
CA GLY A 89 -8.42 4.45 13.33
C GLY A 89 -7.53 5.49 14.02
N SER A 90 -6.82 6.33 13.25
CA SER A 90 -5.91 7.37 13.75
C SER A 90 -6.54 8.77 13.85
N THR A 91 -7.79 8.92 13.40
CA THR A 91 -8.55 10.17 13.52
C THR A 91 -9.17 10.27 14.92
N ASP A 92 -8.40 10.83 15.86
CA ASP A 92 -8.89 11.41 17.13
C ASP A 92 -9.18 12.92 16.96
#